data_AF-A0A952RFG2-F1
#
_entry.id   AF-A0A952RFG2-F1
#
_cell.length_a   1.000
_cell.length_b   1.000
_cell.length_c   1.000
_cell.angle_alpha   90.00
_cell.angle_beta   90.00
_cell.angle_gamma   90.00
#
_symmetry.space_group_name_H-M   'P 1'
#
loop_
_entity.id
_entity.type
_entity.pdbx_description
1 polymer ?
#
loop_
_entity_poly.entity_id
_entity_poly.type
_entity_poly.pdbx_seq_one_letter_code
_entity_poly.pdbx_strand_id
1 'polypeptide(L)'
;MTEAEAIPVATALPRPVARRWDSIRVVGAAVGAMLRALVRRLFGRGVNPKWPLGLELVIAATRGSWSVMPAIGMVRWRNVGEAMSPLKTDDLTPRFVNVSAEGGRPLYAAWLEPPDAGASVLLYFHGGGFVFGSLRTHGEMIGALARAARARTLSLEYRLAPEHPAPAAVTDAVAAYRYLLDRGVAPANVALAGDSAGGTLTIATLIALRDEGLPLPGAAVAISPWVDLACSGASFDENARYDFVGKEHCQLAARHYAASADVAALSPFAASLAGLPPLLVQAGSLETLVDQIRVFAARAKDAGNAVTYAEYPEMVHVWHLLRRMTPEGTKAIDEAGAFIRTHTAVST
;
A
#
# COMPACT_ATOMS: atom_id res chain seq x y z
N MET A 1 -13.44 -24.97 -9.32
CA MET A 1 -13.49 -23.53 -9.68
C MET A 1 -13.89 -23.45 -11.13
N THR A 2 -15.11 -23.00 -11.43
CA THR A 2 -15.42 -22.53 -12.78
C THR A 2 -14.47 -21.35 -13.07
N GLU A 3 -13.82 -21.37 -14.23
CA GLU A 3 -12.92 -20.30 -14.66
C GLU A 3 -13.72 -18.99 -14.65
N ALA A 4 -13.44 -18.10 -13.69
CA ALA A 4 -13.78 -16.70 -13.87
C ALA A 4 -12.99 -16.26 -15.11
N GLU A 5 -13.70 -15.89 -16.18
CA GLU A 5 -13.10 -15.52 -17.46
C GLU A 5 -11.98 -14.51 -17.22
N ALA A 6 -10.77 -14.89 -17.63
CA ALA A 6 -9.64 -13.98 -17.57
C ALA A 6 -9.98 -12.74 -18.42
N ILE A 7 -9.86 -11.57 -17.83
CA ILE A 7 -10.15 -10.31 -18.54
C ILE A 7 -8.86 -9.71 -19.11
N PRO A 8 -8.93 -8.98 -20.24
CA PRO A 8 -7.75 -8.34 -20.81
C PRO A 8 -7.14 -7.31 -19.85
N VAL A 9 -5.80 -7.23 -19.83
CA VAL A 9 -5.05 -6.22 -19.04
C VAL A 9 -5.50 -4.80 -19.34
N ALA A 10 -5.80 -4.49 -20.61
CA ALA A 10 -6.24 -3.16 -21.03
C ALA A 10 -7.59 -2.76 -20.42
N THR A 11 -8.44 -3.73 -20.11
CA THR A 11 -9.74 -3.52 -19.45
C THR A 11 -9.57 -3.34 -17.94
N ALA A 12 -8.77 -4.20 -17.30
CA ALA A 12 -8.58 -4.18 -15.85
C ALA A 12 -7.66 -3.05 -15.37
N LEU A 13 -6.64 -2.72 -16.16
CA LEU A 13 -5.62 -1.71 -15.88
C LEU A 13 -5.45 -0.79 -17.10
N PRO A 14 -6.46 0.05 -17.41
CA PRO A 14 -6.37 0.99 -18.50
C PRO A 14 -5.16 1.89 -18.27
N ARG A 15 -4.29 2.02 -19.27
CA ARG A 15 -3.14 2.93 -19.17
C ARG A 15 -3.65 4.37 -19.10
N PRO A 16 -3.35 5.12 -18.04
CA PRO A 16 -3.77 6.50 -17.96
C PRO A 16 -3.11 7.33 -19.06
N VAL A 17 -3.85 8.29 -19.60
CA VAL A 17 -3.32 9.21 -20.61
C VAL A 17 -2.49 10.28 -19.90
N ALA A 18 -1.17 10.18 -20.04
CA ALA A 18 -0.23 11.19 -19.57
C ALA A 18 0.00 12.26 -20.65
N ARG A 19 -0.23 13.54 -20.31
CA ARG A 19 0.08 14.64 -21.24
C ARG A 19 1.60 14.79 -21.33
N ARG A 20 2.11 14.93 -22.55
CA ARG A 20 3.56 15.08 -22.82
C ARG A 20 4.22 16.15 -21.95
N TRP A 21 3.60 17.32 -21.81
CA TRP A 21 4.12 18.40 -20.97
C TRP A 21 4.11 18.11 -19.47
N ASP A 22 3.14 17.34 -18.99
CA ASP A 22 3.11 16.90 -17.59
C ASP A 22 4.21 15.89 -17.33
N SER A 23 4.42 14.93 -18.25
CA SER A 23 5.54 13.99 -18.18
C SER A 23 6.89 14.71 -18.16
N ILE A 24 7.09 15.71 -19.02
CA ILE A 24 8.33 16.51 -19.03
C ILE A 24 8.53 17.22 -17.68
N ARG A 25 7.48 17.82 -17.11
CA ARG A 25 7.57 18.51 -15.81
C ARG A 25 7.91 17.55 -14.67
N VAL A 26 7.21 16.43 -14.58
CA VAL A 26 7.42 15.42 -13.53
C VAL A 26 8.82 14.82 -13.62
N VAL A 27 9.23 14.38 -14.81
CA VAL A 27 10.56 13.79 -15.04
C VAL A 27 11.66 14.82 -14.84
N GLY A 28 11.50 16.03 -15.37
CA GLY A 28 12.48 17.11 -15.21
C GLY A 28 12.69 17.47 -13.73
N ALA A 29 11.62 17.54 -12.94
CA ALA A 29 11.71 17.80 -11.51
C ALA A 29 12.39 16.66 -10.75
N ALA A 30 12.08 15.40 -11.08
CA ALA A 30 12.72 14.23 -10.50
C ALA A 30 14.24 14.19 -10.80
N VAL A 31 14.62 14.33 -12.08
CA VAL A 31 16.02 14.35 -12.51
C VAL A 31 16.77 15.52 -11.87
N GLY A 32 16.18 16.72 -11.86
CA GLY A 32 16.79 17.89 -11.24
C GLY A 32 17.02 17.70 -9.73
N ALA A 33 16.08 17.10 -9.01
CA ALA A 33 16.23 16.80 -7.60
C ALA A 33 17.31 15.74 -7.33
N MET A 34 17.36 14.70 -8.15
CA MET A 34 18.39 13.66 -8.11
C MET A 34 19.80 14.24 -8.34
N LEU A 35 19.98 15.10 -9.35
CA LEU A 35 21.26 15.76 -9.64
C LEU A 35 21.72 16.65 -8.46
N ARG A 36 20.80 17.42 -7.86
CA ARG A 36 21.12 18.21 -6.65
C ARG A 36 21.53 17.33 -5.47
N ALA A 37 20.90 16.17 -5.29
CA ALA A 37 21.28 15.21 -4.25
C ALA A 37 22.66 14.61 -4.50
N LEU A 38 22.95 14.23 -5.75
CA LEU A 38 24.28 13.74 -6.13
C LEU A 38 25.37 14.77 -5.83
N VAL A 39 25.16 16.03 -6.23
CA VAL A 39 26.10 17.13 -5.94
C VAL A 39 26.30 17.28 -4.43
N ARG A 40 25.22 17.33 -3.64
CA ARG A 40 25.34 17.39 -2.17
C ARG A 40 26.16 16.24 -1.60
N ARG A 41 25.93 15.01 -2.08
CA ARG A 41 26.67 13.82 -1.63
C ARG A 41 28.17 13.92 -1.94
N LEU A 42 28.53 14.38 -3.15
CA LEU A 42 29.92 14.57 -3.57
C LEU A 42 30.68 15.59 -2.70
N PHE A 43 29.97 16.58 -2.13
CA PHE A 43 30.53 17.57 -1.21
C PHE A 43 30.37 17.20 0.29
N GLY A 44 30.07 15.94 0.61
CA GLY A 44 29.92 15.48 2.00
C GLY A 44 28.68 16.01 2.72
N ARG A 45 27.70 16.56 1.99
CA ARG A 45 26.45 17.15 2.51
C ARG A 45 25.22 16.28 2.22
N GLY A 46 25.41 14.96 2.18
CA GLY A 46 24.32 14.00 1.98
C GLY A 46 23.24 14.11 3.06
N VAL A 47 22.01 13.74 2.72
CA VAL A 47 20.86 13.82 3.65
C VAL A 47 21.05 12.89 4.85
N ASN A 48 21.50 11.67 4.57
CA ASN A 48 21.79 10.67 5.59
C ASN A 48 23.08 9.91 5.23
N PRO A 49 24.17 10.04 6.00
CA PRO A 49 25.45 9.40 5.66
C PRO A 49 25.38 7.87 5.63
N LYS A 50 24.47 7.24 6.39
CA LYS A 50 24.32 5.78 6.43
C LYS A 50 23.63 5.19 5.20
N TRP A 51 22.93 6.02 4.41
CA TRP A 51 22.25 5.53 3.22
C TRP A 51 23.21 5.21 2.08
N PRO A 52 22.96 4.12 1.33
CA PRO A 52 23.54 3.93 0.01
C PRO A 52 23.18 5.11 -0.91
N LEU A 53 24.10 5.47 -1.82
CA LEU A 53 23.86 6.56 -2.78
C LEU A 53 22.56 6.35 -3.57
N GLY A 54 22.31 5.13 -4.06
CA GLY A 54 21.12 4.82 -4.85
C GLY A 54 19.80 5.13 -4.12
N LEU A 55 19.75 4.83 -2.81
CA LEU A 55 18.59 5.11 -1.97
C LEU A 55 18.35 6.63 -1.86
N GLU A 56 19.40 7.41 -1.55
CA GLU A 56 19.29 8.87 -1.44
C GLU A 56 18.85 9.51 -2.78
N LEU A 57 19.37 9.01 -3.90
CA LEU A 57 19.01 9.48 -5.23
C LEU A 57 17.55 9.19 -5.59
N VAL A 58 17.04 7.99 -5.30
CA VAL A 58 15.63 7.66 -5.55
C VAL A 58 14.70 8.48 -4.66
N ILE A 59 15.01 8.63 -3.37
CA ILE A 59 14.22 9.47 -2.47
C ILE A 59 14.17 10.91 -3.00
N ALA A 60 15.32 11.46 -3.43
CA ALA A 60 15.37 12.80 -4.01
C ALA A 60 14.55 12.90 -5.30
N ALA A 61 14.63 11.90 -6.19
CA ALA A 61 13.86 11.85 -7.42
C ALA A 61 12.34 11.80 -7.15
N THR A 62 11.90 10.97 -6.19
CA THR A 62 10.49 10.87 -5.78
C THR A 62 10.00 12.19 -5.19
N ARG A 63 10.76 12.82 -4.29
CA ARG A 63 10.42 14.16 -3.78
C ARG A 63 10.31 15.19 -4.90
N GLY A 64 11.24 15.15 -5.86
CA GLY A 64 11.22 16.01 -7.04
C GLY A 64 9.95 15.82 -7.87
N SER A 65 9.54 14.58 -8.12
CA SER A 65 8.33 14.27 -8.88
C SER A 65 7.06 14.72 -8.15
N TRP A 66 7.00 14.61 -6.82
CA TRP A 66 5.84 15.05 -6.01
C TRP A 66 5.73 16.58 -5.94
N SER A 67 6.85 17.29 -5.97
CA SER A 67 6.88 18.77 -5.88
C SER A 67 6.09 19.49 -6.97
N VAL A 68 5.85 18.84 -8.12
CA VAL A 68 5.07 19.42 -9.22
C VAL A 68 3.56 19.15 -9.09
N MET A 69 3.16 18.24 -8.20
CA MET A 69 1.76 17.80 -8.04
C MET A 69 0.80 18.97 -7.80
N PRO A 70 1.09 19.97 -6.93
CA PRO A 70 0.19 21.11 -6.75
C PRO A 70 -0.01 21.94 -8.03
N ALA A 71 1.02 22.03 -8.89
CA ALA A 71 0.99 22.87 -10.09
C ALA A 71 0.26 22.22 -11.28
N ILE A 72 0.35 20.89 -11.44
CA ILE A 72 -0.33 20.18 -12.54
C ILE A 72 -1.65 19.53 -12.12
N GLY A 73 -1.88 19.38 -10.81
CA GLY A 73 -3.03 18.70 -10.23
C GLY A 73 -2.76 17.21 -9.99
N MET A 74 -3.31 16.69 -8.88
CA MET A 74 -3.08 15.32 -8.40
C MET A 74 -3.44 14.24 -9.42
N VAL A 75 -4.59 14.34 -10.08
CA VAL A 75 -5.03 13.35 -11.09
C VAL A 75 -4.08 13.32 -12.29
N ARG A 76 -3.60 14.48 -12.76
CA ARG A 76 -2.64 14.55 -13.88
C ARG A 76 -1.28 14.02 -13.47
N TRP A 77 -0.84 14.32 -12.26
CA TRP A 77 0.38 13.76 -11.68
C TRP A 77 0.30 12.22 -11.55
N ARG A 78 -0.80 11.70 -11.00
CA ARG A 78 -1.10 10.26 -10.93
C ARG A 78 -1.00 9.61 -12.29
N ASN A 79 -1.66 10.19 -13.29
CA ASN A 79 -1.67 9.62 -14.64
C ASN A 79 -0.25 9.52 -15.24
N VAL A 80 0.64 10.48 -14.95
CA VAL A 80 2.04 10.38 -15.34
C VAL A 80 2.72 9.21 -14.62
N GLY A 81 2.58 9.11 -13.30
CA GLY A 81 3.18 8.03 -12.50
C GLY A 81 2.74 6.65 -12.96
N GLU A 82 1.44 6.44 -13.14
CA GLU A 82 0.86 5.18 -13.60
C GLU A 82 1.29 4.83 -15.04
N ALA A 83 1.27 5.80 -15.96
CA ALA A 83 1.64 5.57 -17.35
C ALA A 83 3.13 5.22 -17.53
N MET A 84 3.98 5.74 -16.64
CA MET A 84 5.42 5.48 -16.64
C MET A 84 5.82 4.21 -15.89
N SER A 85 4.90 3.63 -15.10
CA SER A 85 5.18 2.44 -14.30
C SER A 85 5.06 1.17 -15.14
N PRO A 86 6.15 0.41 -15.32
CA PRO A 86 6.08 -0.85 -16.03
C PRO A 86 5.32 -1.87 -15.18
N LEU A 87 4.48 -2.70 -15.82
CA LEU A 87 3.85 -3.82 -15.12
C LEU A 87 4.91 -4.89 -14.88
N LYS A 88 5.52 -4.86 -13.69
CA LYS A 88 6.45 -5.86 -13.19
C LYS A 88 5.84 -6.51 -11.95
N THR A 89 5.96 -7.82 -11.84
CA THR A 89 5.25 -8.64 -10.85
C THR A 89 6.15 -9.73 -10.27
N ASP A 90 7.45 -9.43 -10.13
CA ASP A 90 8.45 -10.36 -9.62
C ASP A 90 8.44 -11.71 -10.36
N ASP A 91 8.39 -11.60 -11.69
CA ASP A 91 8.32 -12.71 -12.65
C ASP A 91 7.08 -13.62 -12.51
N LEU A 92 6.04 -13.18 -11.80
CA LEU A 92 4.73 -13.83 -11.79
C LEU A 92 3.83 -13.28 -12.90
N THR A 93 3.15 -14.14 -13.64
CA THR A 93 2.21 -13.69 -14.69
C THR A 93 0.88 -13.28 -14.05
N PRO A 94 0.44 -12.00 -14.16
CA PRO A 94 -0.83 -11.58 -13.60
C PRO A 94 -2.00 -12.11 -14.41
N ARG A 95 -2.98 -12.72 -13.73
CA ARG A 95 -4.27 -13.13 -14.31
C ARG A 95 -5.38 -12.24 -13.79
N PHE A 96 -5.85 -11.33 -14.63
CA PHE A 96 -6.90 -10.37 -14.27
C PHE A 96 -8.27 -11.03 -14.23
N VAL A 97 -9.08 -10.62 -13.26
CA VAL A 97 -10.44 -11.12 -13.02
C VAL A 97 -11.36 -9.98 -12.63
N ASN A 98 -12.66 -10.15 -12.89
CA ASN A 98 -13.70 -9.34 -12.25
C ASN A 98 -14.17 -10.04 -10.98
N VAL A 99 -14.17 -9.32 -9.86
CA VAL A 99 -14.56 -9.81 -8.53
C VAL A 99 -15.84 -9.15 -8.01
N SER A 100 -16.57 -8.43 -8.85
CA SER A 100 -17.88 -7.87 -8.51
C SER A 100 -18.92 -8.97 -8.22
N ALA A 101 -19.87 -8.68 -7.34
CA ALA A 101 -21.11 -9.44 -7.24
C ALA A 101 -21.88 -9.41 -8.58
N GLU A 102 -22.71 -10.43 -8.83
CA GLU A 102 -23.51 -10.53 -10.07
C GLU A 102 -24.41 -9.30 -10.23
N GLY A 103 -24.43 -8.70 -11.43
CA GLY A 103 -25.14 -7.44 -11.71
C GLY A 103 -24.52 -6.17 -11.10
N GLY A 104 -23.44 -6.30 -10.33
CA GLY A 104 -22.69 -5.18 -9.76
C GLY A 104 -21.81 -4.45 -10.76
N ARG A 105 -21.35 -3.26 -10.38
CA ARG A 105 -20.29 -2.56 -11.14
C ARG A 105 -19.01 -3.41 -11.16
N PRO A 106 -18.27 -3.47 -12.28
CA PRO A 106 -17.04 -4.23 -12.34
C PRO A 106 -16.04 -3.79 -11.27
N LEU A 107 -15.48 -4.77 -10.55
CA LEU A 107 -14.41 -4.58 -9.58
C LEU A 107 -13.26 -5.46 -10.02
N TYR A 108 -12.14 -4.86 -10.41
CA TYR A 108 -11.05 -5.62 -11.01
C TYR A 108 -10.00 -5.99 -9.99
N ALA A 109 -9.39 -7.15 -10.19
CA ALA A 109 -8.26 -7.61 -9.41
C ALA A 109 -7.36 -8.48 -10.29
N ALA A 110 -6.14 -8.74 -9.82
CA ALA A 110 -5.21 -9.63 -10.48
C ALA A 110 -4.72 -10.72 -9.52
N TRP A 111 -4.81 -11.96 -9.99
CA TRP A 111 -4.15 -13.09 -9.35
C TRP A 111 -2.66 -13.09 -9.70
N LEU A 112 -1.81 -13.15 -8.69
CA LEU A 112 -0.39 -13.52 -8.76
C LEU A 112 -0.23 -14.86 -8.04
N GLU A 113 0.23 -15.88 -8.76
CA GLU A 113 0.28 -17.25 -8.25
C GLU A 113 1.73 -17.79 -8.32
N PRO A 114 2.47 -17.77 -7.20
CA PRO A 114 3.75 -18.45 -7.11
C PRO A 114 3.62 -19.97 -7.37
N PRO A 115 4.62 -20.62 -7.98
CA PRO A 115 4.57 -22.07 -8.24
C PRO A 115 4.44 -22.94 -6.98
N ASP A 116 4.94 -22.47 -5.85
CA ASP A 116 4.91 -23.14 -4.55
C ASP A 116 3.79 -22.62 -3.63
N ALA A 117 2.78 -21.95 -4.19
CA ALA A 117 1.65 -21.44 -3.42
C ALA A 117 0.84 -22.56 -2.75
N GLY A 118 0.60 -22.42 -1.45
CA GLY A 118 -0.22 -23.33 -0.65
C GLY A 118 -1.70 -22.95 -0.62
N ALA A 119 -2.38 -23.34 0.46
CA ALA A 119 -3.81 -23.04 0.67
C ALA A 119 -4.07 -21.55 0.99
N SER A 120 -3.07 -20.83 1.50
CA SER A 120 -3.16 -19.41 1.86
C SER A 120 -3.51 -18.53 0.66
N VAL A 121 -4.41 -17.58 0.88
CA VAL A 121 -4.77 -16.53 -0.07
C VAL A 121 -4.47 -15.18 0.56
N LEU A 122 -3.70 -14.34 -0.13
CA LEU A 122 -3.40 -12.98 0.27
C LEU A 122 -4.28 -12.01 -0.53
N LEU A 123 -5.14 -11.24 0.12
CA LEU A 123 -5.83 -10.11 -0.50
C LEU A 123 -5.02 -8.84 -0.23
N TYR A 124 -4.48 -8.23 -1.30
CA TYR A 124 -3.56 -7.11 -1.20
C TYR A 124 -4.21 -5.78 -1.63
N PHE A 125 -3.96 -4.73 -0.86
CA PHE A 125 -4.38 -3.35 -1.11
C PHE A 125 -3.15 -2.47 -1.30
N HIS A 126 -2.97 -1.91 -2.50
CA HIS A 126 -1.83 -1.04 -2.80
C HIS A 126 -1.89 0.29 -2.06
N GLY A 127 -0.74 0.93 -1.85
CA GLY A 127 -0.66 2.30 -1.35
C GLY A 127 -0.93 3.36 -2.40
N GLY A 128 -0.72 4.63 -2.01
CA GLY A 128 -0.90 5.79 -2.89
C GLY A 128 -1.98 6.78 -2.44
N GLY A 129 -2.22 6.89 -1.12
CA GLY A 129 -3.08 7.94 -0.55
C GLY A 129 -4.55 7.85 -0.96
N PHE A 130 -5.05 6.66 -1.35
CA PHE A 130 -6.37 6.44 -1.97
C PHE A 130 -6.59 7.16 -3.30
N VAL A 131 -5.57 7.81 -3.86
CA VAL A 131 -5.67 8.64 -5.05
C VAL A 131 -4.78 8.15 -6.18
N PHE A 132 -3.77 7.34 -5.90
CA PHE A 132 -2.76 6.80 -6.79
C PHE A 132 -2.53 5.33 -6.47
N GLY A 133 -1.87 4.60 -7.37
CA GLY A 133 -1.48 3.22 -7.18
C GLY A 133 -2.29 2.25 -8.04
N SER A 134 -1.66 1.13 -8.35
CA SER A 134 -2.22 -0.01 -9.07
C SER A 134 -1.22 -1.16 -8.98
N LEU A 135 -1.55 -2.32 -9.56
CA LEU A 135 -0.56 -3.38 -9.77
C LEU A 135 0.66 -2.92 -10.61
N ARG A 136 0.56 -1.87 -11.45
CA ARG A 136 1.73 -1.35 -12.19
C ARG A 136 2.78 -0.76 -11.25
N THR A 137 2.34 -0.08 -10.21
CA THR A 137 3.22 0.67 -9.31
C THR A 137 3.72 -0.22 -8.17
N HIS A 138 2.95 -1.22 -7.74
CA HIS A 138 3.26 -2.06 -6.58
C HIS A 138 3.57 -3.51 -6.94
N GLY A 139 3.31 -3.96 -8.17
CA GLY A 139 3.32 -5.37 -8.55
C GLY A 139 4.60 -6.11 -8.23
N GLU A 140 5.76 -5.45 -8.31
CA GLU A 140 7.05 -6.08 -8.00
C GLU A 140 7.20 -6.39 -6.51
N MET A 141 6.71 -5.50 -5.64
CA MET A 141 6.66 -5.73 -4.19
C MET A 141 5.58 -6.77 -3.85
N ILE A 142 4.40 -6.67 -4.45
CA ILE A 142 3.29 -7.62 -4.22
C ILE A 142 3.69 -9.03 -4.67
N GLY A 143 4.35 -9.17 -5.82
CA GLY A 143 4.85 -10.45 -6.32
C GLY A 143 5.92 -11.05 -5.40
N ALA A 144 6.85 -10.23 -4.91
CA ALA A 144 7.84 -10.67 -3.93
C ALA A 144 7.17 -11.13 -2.61
N LEU A 145 6.17 -10.40 -2.13
CA LEU A 145 5.40 -10.81 -0.95
C LEU A 145 4.59 -12.08 -1.20
N ALA A 146 4.00 -12.25 -2.38
CA ALA A 146 3.29 -13.48 -2.76
C ALA A 146 4.21 -14.70 -2.68
N ARG A 147 5.43 -14.59 -3.22
CA ARG A 147 6.46 -15.64 -3.14
C ARG A 147 6.90 -15.89 -1.70
N ALA A 148 7.22 -14.84 -0.95
CA ALA A 148 7.60 -14.97 0.45
C ALA A 148 6.49 -15.65 1.25
N ALA A 149 5.23 -15.26 1.07
CA ALA A 149 4.08 -15.85 1.75
C ALA A 149 3.70 -17.25 1.27
N ARG A 150 4.23 -17.72 0.12
CA ARG A 150 3.76 -18.92 -0.58
C ARG A 150 2.23 -18.92 -0.72
N ALA A 151 1.68 -17.78 -1.10
CA ALA A 151 0.25 -17.55 -1.14
C ALA A 151 -0.20 -17.08 -2.52
N ARG A 152 -1.33 -17.60 -2.99
CA ARG A 152 -2.01 -17.00 -4.14
C ARG A 152 -2.45 -15.60 -3.72
N THR A 153 -2.07 -14.59 -4.48
CA THR A 153 -2.29 -13.21 -4.10
C THR A 153 -3.27 -12.54 -5.04
N LEU A 154 -4.37 -12.02 -4.50
CA LEU A 154 -5.35 -11.21 -5.20
C LEU A 154 -5.03 -9.73 -4.94
N SER A 155 -4.39 -9.07 -5.91
CA SER A 155 -4.16 -7.62 -5.86
C SER A 155 -5.43 -6.90 -6.31
N LEU A 156 -6.05 -6.13 -5.42
CA LEU A 156 -7.30 -5.43 -5.70
C LEU A 156 -7.03 -4.07 -6.37
N GLU A 157 -7.69 -3.81 -7.50
CA GLU A 157 -7.72 -2.49 -8.15
C GLU A 157 -8.93 -1.71 -7.64
N TYR A 158 -8.87 -1.34 -6.35
CA TYR A 158 -9.96 -0.66 -5.66
C TYR A 158 -10.17 0.76 -6.22
N ARG A 159 -11.39 1.28 -6.10
CA ARG A 159 -11.72 2.60 -6.63
C ARG A 159 -10.97 3.73 -5.92
N LEU A 160 -10.42 4.65 -6.71
CA LEU A 160 -9.60 5.77 -6.24
C LEU A 160 -10.38 7.08 -6.20
N ALA A 161 -10.02 7.92 -5.24
CA ALA A 161 -10.39 9.32 -5.20
C ALA A 161 -9.57 10.14 -6.23
N PRO A 162 -10.09 11.30 -6.69
CA PRO A 162 -11.37 11.91 -6.33
C PRO A 162 -12.59 11.35 -7.08
N GLU A 163 -12.40 10.46 -8.05
CA GLU A 163 -13.53 9.89 -8.82
C GLU A 163 -14.49 9.10 -7.93
N HIS A 164 -13.94 8.43 -6.92
CA HIS A 164 -14.66 7.59 -5.98
C HIS A 164 -14.13 7.85 -4.56
N PRO A 165 -14.63 8.89 -3.87
CA PRO A 165 -14.24 9.18 -2.49
C PRO A 165 -14.70 8.09 -1.53
N ALA A 166 -14.27 8.19 -0.27
CA ALA A 166 -14.72 7.33 0.81
C ALA A 166 -16.26 7.26 0.88
N PRO A 167 -16.84 6.08 1.17
CA PRO A 167 -16.19 4.84 1.57
C PRO A 167 -15.89 3.86 0.41
N ALA A 168 -15.82 4.31 -0.85
CA ALA A 168 -15.76 3.42 -2.02
C ALA A 168 -14.67 2.33 -1.94
N ALA A 169 -13.45 2.68 -1.53
CA ALA A 169 -12.35 1.73 -1.37
C ALA A 169 -12.64 0.64 -0.33
N VAL A 170 -13.26 0.99 0.81
CA VAL A 170 -13.65 0.03 1.86
C VAL A 170 -14.76 -0.89 1.35
N THR A 171 -15.75 -0.34 0.64
CA THR A 171 -16.80 -1.14 0.01
C THR A 171 -16.22 -2.17 -0.96
N ASP A 172 -15.22 -1.78 -1.76
CA ASP A 172 -14.56 -2.67 -2.71
C ASP A 172 -13.73 -3.75 -2.00
N ALA A 173 -13.00 -3.40 -0.94
CA ALA A 173 -12.20 -4.35 -0.16
C ALA A 173 -13.07 -5.41 0.53
N VAL A 174 -14.20 -5.02 1.12
CA VAL A 174 -15.16 -5.96 1.71
C VAL A 174 -15.80 -6.84 0.63
N ALA A 175 -16.14 -6.29 -0.53
CA ALA A 175 -16.66 -7.07 -1.65
C ALA A 175 -15.65 -8.11 -2.17
N ALA A 176 -14.37 -7.73 -2.29
CA ALA A 176 -13.30 -8.65 -2.68
C ALA A 176 -13.07 -9.74 -1.63
N TYR A 177 -13.21 -9.44 -0.34
CA TYR A 177 -13.15 -10.45 0.72
C TYR A 177 -14.31 -11.44 0.63
N ARG A 178 -15.56 -10.97 0.47
CA ARG A 178 -16.74 -11.82 0.24
C ARG A 178 -16.57 -12.71 -0.99
N TYR A 179 -16.05 -12.15 -2.08
CA TYR A 179 -15.74 -12.91 -3.30
C TYR A 179 -14.84 -14.13 -3.05
N LEU A 180 -13.86 -14.02 -2.14
CA LEU A 180 -12.99 -15.13 -1.75
C LEU A 180 -13.76 -16.19 -0.96
N LEU A 181 -14.59 -15.77 0.00
CA LEU A 181 -15.42 -16.66 0.82
C LEU A 181 -16.42 -17.44 -0.04
N ASP A 182 -17.10 -16.76 -0.98
CA ASP A 182 -18.07 -17.35 -1.90
C ASP A 182 -17.43 -18.41 -2.82
N ARG A 183 -16.11 -18.37 -2.98
CA ARG A 183 -15.32 -19.37 -3.74
C ARG A 183 -14.75 -20.48 -2.87
N GLY A 184 -15.17 -20.56 -1.61
CA GLY A 184 -14.78 -21.60 -0.68
C GLY A 184 -13.40 -21.41 -0.08
N VAL A 185 -12.82 -20.20 -0.14
CA VAL A 185 -11.60 -19.90 0.61
C VAL A 185 -12.00 -19.75 2.08
N ALA A 186 -11.52 -20.65 2.94
CA ALA A 186 -11.77 -20.57 4.37
C ALA A 186 -11.23 -19.23 4.94
N PRO A 187 -11.96 -18.51 5.81
CA PRO A 187 -11.50 -17.25 6.41
C PRO A 187 -10.11 -17.35 7.05
N ALA A 188 -9.84 -18.44 7.77
CA ALA A 188 -8.54 -18.72 8.40
C ALA A 188 -7.38 -18.90 7.40
N ASN A 189 -7.67 -19.11 6.12
CA ASN A 189 -6.67 -19.19 5.06
C ASN A 189 -6.49 -17.85 4.32
N VAL A 190 -7.28 -16.83 4.64
CA VAL A 190 -7.13 -15.49 4.07
C VAL A 190 -6.22 -14.65 4.96
N ALA A 191 -5.26 -13.96 4.35
CA ALA A 191 -4.57 -12.83 4.95
C ALA A 191 -4.94 -11.55 4.19
N LEU A 192 -5.08 -10.44 4.91
CA LEU A 192 -5.15 -9.10 4.29
C LEU A 192 -3.78 -8.43 4.40
N ALA A 193 -3.34 -7.75 3.34
CA ALA A 193 -2.16 -6.91 3.45
C ALA A 193 -2.29 -5.62 2.65
N GLY A 194 -1.54 -4.61 3.04
CA GLY A 194 -1.47 -3.39 2.28
C GLY A 194 -0.45 -2.41 2.84
N ASP A 195 -0.06 -1.47 2.00
CA ASP A 195 0.95 -0.46 2.34
C ASP A 195 0.37 0.96 2.34
N SER A 196 0.82 1.83 3.23
CA SER A 196 0.36 3.22 3.31
C SER A 196 -1.17 3.33 3.42
N ALA A 197 -1.84 3.96 2.46
CA ALA A 197 -3.30 3.98 2.36
C ALA A 197 -3.92 2.58 2.17
N GLY A 198 -3.22 1.66 1.51
CA GLY A 198 -3.58 0.25 1.46
C GLY A 198 -3.48 -0.42 2.84
N GLY A 199 -2.51 -0.03 3.66
CA GLY A 199 -2.43 -0.46 5.07
C GLY A 199 -3.57 0.10 5.91
N THR A 200 -3.95 1.37 5.67
CA THR A 200 -5.18 1.96 6.21
C THR A 200 -6.41 1.15 5.78
N LEU A 201 -6.49 0.78 4.49
CA LEU A 201 -7.57 -0.02 3.93
C LEU A 201 -7.63 -1.43 4.52
N THR A 202 -6.47 -2.07 4.78
CA THR A 202 -6.39 -3.33 5.51
C THR A 202 -7.08 -3.22 6.86
N ILE A 203 -6.71 -2.22 7.66
CA ILE A 203 -7.26 -2.02 9.01
C ILE A 203 -8.75 -1.67 8.95
N ALA A 204 -9.14 -0.75 8.06
CA ALA A 204 -10.54 -0.34 7.89
C ALA A 204 -11.42 -1.51 7.42
N THR A 205 -10.91 -2.39 6.56
CA THR A 205 -11.62 -3.59 6.11
C THR A 205 -11.81 -4.55 7.27
N LEU A 206 -10.79 -4.81 8.09
CA LEU A 206 -10.96 -5.67 9.27
C LEU A 206 -12.02 -5.15 10.24
N ILE A 207 -12.03 -3.85 10.49
CA ILE A 207 -13.03 -3.18 11.33
C ILE A 207 -14.43 -3.38 10.73
N ALA A 208 -14.59 -3.12 9.42
CA ALA A 208 -15.86 -3.31 8.74
C ALA A 208 -16.35 -4.77 8.78
N LEU A 209 -15.46 -5.74 8.53
CA LEU A 209 -15.79 -7.17 8.60
C LEU A 209 -16.27 -7.57 10.00
N ARG A 210 -15.56 -7.12 11.05
CA ARG A 210 -15.94 -7.36 12.45
C ARG A 210 -17.31 -6.76 12.76
N ASP A 211 -17.51 -5.50 12.41
CA ASP A 211 -18.72 -4.75 12.74
C ASP A 211 -19.94 -5.28 11.97
N GLU A 212 -19.72 -5.86 10.78
CA GLU A 212 -20.73 -6.58 9.99
C GLU A 212 -20.96 -8.04 10.45
N GLY A 213 -20.21 -8.53 11.45
CA GLY A 213 -20.31 -9.90 11.95
C GLY A 213 -19.82 -10.97 10.97
N LEU A 214 -18.98 -10.59 10.00
CA LEU A 214 -18.36 -11.53 9.07
C LEU A 214 -17.19 -12.28 9.74
N PRO A 215 -16.90 -13.52 9.32
CA PRO A 215 -15.73 -14.22 9.81
C PRO A 215 -14.47 -13.47 9.39
N LEU A 216 -13.56 -13.24 10.35
CA LEU A 216 -12.33 -12.49 10.12
C LEU A 216 -11.26 -13.35 9.42
N PRO A 217 -10.36 -12.72 8.65
CA PRO A 217 -9.21 -13.39 8.05
C PRO A 217 -8.27 -13.92 9.13
N GLY A 218 -7.45 -14.92 8.81
CA GLY A 218 -6.49 -15.53 9.74
C GLY A 218 -5.36 -14.57 10.17
N ALA A 219 -5.03 -13.58 9.32
CA ALA A 219 -3.95 -12.63 9.60
C ALA A 219 -4.13 -11.30 8.85
N ALA A 220 -3.42 -10.28 9.31
CA ALA A 220 -3.24 -9.04 8.55
C ALA A 220 -1.81 -8.49 8.64
N VAL A 221 -1.36 -7.84 7.56
CA VAL A 221 -0.08 -7.14 7.48
C VAL A 221 -0.30 -5.69 7.04
N ALA A 222 0.08 -4.73 7.87
CA ALA A 222 0.01 -3.31 7.58
C ALA A 222 1.42 -2.71 7.45
N ILE A 223 1.79 -2.30 6.25
CA ILE A 223 3.11 -1.73 5.93
C ILE A 223 3.01 -0.20 5.93
N SER A 224 3.76 0.47 6.79
CA SER A 224 3.74 1.94 6.94
C SER A 224 2.32 2.54 6.91
N PRO A 225 1.34 2.03 7.70
CA PRO A 225 -0.05 2.36 7.49
C PRO A 225 -0.36 3.82 7.85
N TRP A 226 -1.11 4.51 6.99
CA TRP A 226 -1.54 5.90 7.21
C TRP A 226 -2.84 5.95 8.02
N VAL A 227 -2.75 5.68 9.31
CA VAL A 227 -3.88 5.47 10.22
C VAL A 227 -4.54 6.76 10.72
N ASP A 228 -3.81 7.86 10.79
CA ASP A 228 -4.29 9.21 11.14
C ASP A 228 -4.26 10.13 9.90
N LEU A 229 -5.43 10.29 9.27
CA LEU A 229 -5.58 11.10 8.06
C LEU A 229 -5.50 12.61 8.36
N ALA A 230 -5.64 13.04 9.62
CA ALA A 230 -5.47 14.44 10.02
C ALA A 230 -4.00 14.88 10.03
N CYS A 231 -3.06 13.93 9.94
CA CYS A 231 -1.62 14.18 9.88
C CYS A 231 -1.09 14.94 11.13
N SER A 232 -1.45 14.46 12.32
CA SER A 232 -1.21 15.16 13.58
C SER A 232 0.15 14.88 14.24
N GLY A 233 0.86 13.81 13.84
CA GLY A 233 2.14 13.40 14.43
C GLY A 233 3.30 14.37 14.19
N ALA A 234 4.20 14.52 15.17
CA ALA A 234 5.39 15.38 15.07
C ALA A 234 6.41 14.87 14.05
N SER A 235 6.46 13.54 13.83
CA SER A 235 7.28 12.92 12.79
C SER A 235 7.06 13.48 11.38
N PHE A 236 5.88 14.06 11.08
CA PHE A 236 5.66 14.73 9.80
C PHE A 236 6.63 15.88 9.55
N ASP A 237 7.01 16.60 10.61
CA ASP A 237 7.91 17.75 10.54
C ASP A 237 9.37 17.32 10.83
N GLU A 238 9.58 16.44 11.82
CA GLU A 238 10.92 15.96 12.21
C GLU A 238 11.58 15.10 11.13
N ASN A 239 10.82 14.19 10.50
CA ASN A 239 11.32 13.31 9.44
C ASN A 239 11.14 13.89 8.03
N ALA A 240 10.61 15.11 7.90
CA ALA A 240 10.32 15.77 6.63
C ALA A 240 11.54 15.89 5.71
N ARG A 241 12.77 15.85 6.24
CA ARG A 241 14.01 15.89 5.45
C ARG A 241 14.42 14.55 4.86
N TYR A 242 13.97 13.44 5.44
CA TYR A 242 14.39 12.08 5.07
C TYR A 242 13.38 11.44 4.11
N ASP A 243 12.10 11.54 4.42
CA ASP A 243 11.06 10.79 3.72
C ASP A 243 10.66 11.42 2.37
N PHE A 244 9.98 10.69 1.50
CA PHE A 244 9.36 11.27 0.29
C PHE A 244 7.87 11.55 0.45
N VAL A 245 7.24 10.95 1.47
CA VAL A 245 5.89 11.36 1.90
C VAL A 245 6.00 12.62 2.74
N GLY A 246 5.11 13.58 2.47
CA GLY A 246 5.10 14.87 3.15
C GLY A 246 3.70 15.26 3.61
N LYS A 247 3.63 16.02 4.70
CA LYS A 247 2.37 16.44 5.35
C LYS A 247 1.37 17.06 4.37
N GLU A 248 1.82 17.99 3.54
CA GLU A 248 0.96 18.68 2.56
C GLU A 248 0.35 17.72 1.53
N HIS A 249 1.14 16.72 1.09
CA HIS A 249 0.67 15.71 0.14
C HIS A 249 -0.37 14.78 0.78
N CYS A 250 -0.13 14.34 2.02
CA CYS A 250 -1.10 13.56 2.78
C CYS A 250 -2.38 14.35 3.02
N GLN A 251 -2.31 15.61 3.44
CA GLN A 251 -3.48 16.46 3.63
C GLN A 251 -4.27 16.69 2.33
N LEU A 252 -3.58 16.85 1.19
CA LEU A 252 -4.24 16.95 -0.11
C LEU A 252 -4.95 15.64 -0.48
N ALA A 253 -4.30 14.50 -0.29
CA ALA A 253 -4.88 13.19 -0.53
C ALA A 253 -6.09 12.93 0.38
N ALA A 254 -6.00 13.31 1.67
CA ALA A 254 -7.07 13.17 2.64
C ALA A 254 -8.30 13.98 2.22
N ARG A 255 -8.12 15.21 1.73
CA ARG A 255 -9.23 16.03 1.21
C ARG A 255 -9.91 15.39 0.00
N HIS A 256 -9.14 14.82 -0.93
CA HIS A 256 -9.72 14.12 -2.08
C HIS A 256 -10.45 12.84 -1.67
N TYR A 257 -9.87 12.07 -0.74
CA TYR A 257 -10.46 10.84 -0.24
C TYR A 257 -11.74 11.11 0.56
N ALA A 258 -11.73 12.10 1.44
CA ALA A 258 -12.88 12.45 2.26
C ALA A 258 -14.00 13.12 1.45
N ALA A 259 -13.66 13.87 0.39
CA ALA A 259 -14.56 14.76 -0.31
C ALA A 259 -15.26 15.73 0.66
N SER A 260 -16.51 15.43 1.05
CA SER A 260 -17.30 16.20 2.02
C SER A 260 -17.37 15.56 3.42
N ALA A 261 -16.84 14.35 3.60
CA ALA A 261 -16.82 13.66 4.89
C ALA A 261 -15.78 14.28 5.83
N ASP A 262 -15.94 14.01 7.13
CA ASP A 262 -14.93 14.33 8.13
C ASP A 262 -13.72 13.41 7.99
N VAL A 263 -12.54 14.00 7.81
CA VAL A 263 -11.25 13.30 7.69
C VAL A 263 -10.95 12.48 8.95
N ALA A 264 -11.29 13.00 10.13
CA ALA A 264 -11.04 12.28 11.39
C ALA A 264 -11.89 11.01 11.48
N ALA A 265 -13.15 11.07 11.05
CA ALA A 265 -14.07 9.93 11.04
C ALA A 265 -13.64 8.80 10.08
N LEU A 266 -12.86 9.12 9.04
CA LEU A 266 -12.31 8.14 8.09
C LEU A 266 -11.00 7.51 8.56
N SER A 267 -10.40 8.03 9.64
CA SER A 267 -9.13 7.56 10.17
C SER A 267 -9.34 6.35 11.09
N PRO A 268 -8.73 5.18 10.81
CA PRO A 268 -8.73 4.07 11.75
C PRO A 268 -8.10 4.42 13.10
N PHE A 269 -7.34 5.52 13.17
CA PHE A 269 -6.72 6.01 14.39
C PHE A 269 -7.70 6.02 15.56
N ALA A 270 -8.90 6.61 15.45
CA ALA A 270 -9.82 6.72 16.60
C ALA A 270 -10.76 5.51 16.78
N ALA A 271 -10.71 4.51 15.90
CA ALA A 271 -11.65 3.40 15.91
C ALA A 271 -11.42 2.44 17.10
N SER A 272 -12.47 1.66 17.44
CA SER A 272 -12.31 0.50 18.32
C SER A 272 -11.49 -0.57 17.60
N LEU A 273 -10.42 -1.03 18.25
CA LEU A 273 -9.50 -2.02 17.70
C LEU A 273 -9.69 -3.41 18.33
N ALA A 274 -10.61 -3.61 19.27
CA ALA A 274 -10.79 -4.91 19.91
C ALA A 274 -11.27 -5.98 18.90
N GLY A 275 -10.79 -7.21 19.08
CA GLY A 275 -11.23 -8.38 18.30
C GLY A 275 -10.71 -8.44 16.86
N LEU A 276 -9.61 -7.74 16.55
CA LEU A 276 -8.92 -7.86 15.26
C LEU A 276 -8.04 -9.13 15.25
N PRO A 277 -7.79 -9.73 14.06
CA PRO A 277 -6.93 -10.91 13.95
C PRO A 277 -5.46 -10.57 14.25
N PRO A 278 -4.57 -11.57 14.32
CA PRO A 278 -3.13 -11.34 14.39
C PRO A 278 -2.66 -10.32 13.35
N LEU A 279 -1.97 -9.29 13.81
CA LEU A 279 -1.58 -8.12 13.01
C LEU A 279 -0.07 -7.90 13.06
N LEU A 280 0.58 -7.94 11.91
CA LEU A 280 1.94 -7.43 11.73
C LEU A 280 1.87 -5.97 11.28
N VAL A 281 2.55 -5.08 11.99
CA VAL A 281 2.70 -3.67 11.64
C VAL A 281 4.18 -3.36 11.44
N GLN A 282 4.54 -2.91 10.24
CA GLN A 282 5.92 -2.54 9.90
C GLN A 282 6.03 -1.03 9.66
N ALA A 283 7.09 -0.40 10.16
CA ALA A 283 7.36 1.03 9.97
C ALA A 283 8.86 1.31 9.81
N GLY A 284 9.22 2.34 9.06
CA GLY A 284 10.58 2.86 8.99
C GLY A 284 10.81 3.97 10.00
N SER A 285 11.96 3.98 10.69
CA SER A 285 12.21 4.99 11.74
C SER A 285 12.36 6.43 11.20
N LEU A 286 12.60 6.59 9.89
CA LEU A 286 12.76 7.88 9.20
C LEU A 286 11.55 8.24 8.33
N GLU A 287 10.43 7.52 8.45
CA GLU A 287 9.20 7.88 7.76
C GLU A 287 8.39 8.92 8.53
N THR A 288 7.66 9.75 7.80
CA THR A 288 6.83 10.83 8.36
C THR A 288 5.61 10.31 9.11
N LEU A 289 5.20 9.07 8.87
CA LEU A 289 4.05 8.41 9.52
C LEU A 289 4.43 7.64 10.80
N VAL A 290 5.70 7.58 11.19
CA VAL A 290 6.15 6.64 12.23
C VAL A 290 5.44 6.84 13.58
N ASP A 291 5.16 8.09 14.00
CA ASP A 291 4.52 8.35 15.30
C ASP A 291 3.10 7.83 15.39
N GLN A 292 2.29 8.06 14.35
CA GLN A 292 0.92 7.54 14.30
C GLN A 292 0.90 6.01 14.27
N ILE A 293 1.90 5.38 13.65
CA ILE A 293 2.00 3.92 13.58
C ILE A 293 2.39 3.34 14.94
N ARG A 294 3.35 3.97 15.65
CA ARG A 294 3.72 3.58 17.03
C ARG A 294 2.51 3.62 17.96
N VAL A 295 1.75 4.71 17.92
CA VAL A 295 0.54 4.89 18.75
C VAL A 295 -0.52 3.85 18.37
N PHE A 296 -0.75 3.63 17.08
CA PHE A 296 -1.70 2.62 16.61
C PHE A 296 -1.32 1.21 17.05
N ALA A 297 -0.06 0.80 16.89
CA ALA A 297 0.41 -0.52 17.26
C ALA A 297 0.27 -0.75 18.78
N ALA A 298 0.60 0.24 19.60
CA ALA A 298 0.39 0.19 21.06
C ALA A 298 -1.11 0.03 21.39
N ARG A 299 -1.98 0.85 20.80
CA ARG A 299 -3.43 0.77 21.04
C ARG A 299 -4.05 -0.53 20.57
N ALA A 300 -3.62 -1.06 19.43
CA ALA A 300 -4.08 -2.35 18.93
C ALA A 300 -3.69 -3.47 19.92
N LYS A 301 -2.48 -3.41 20.50
CA LYS A 301 -2.04 -4.36 21.52
C LYS A 301 -2.83 -4.20 22.83
N ASP A 302 -3.03 -2.96 23.30
CA ASP A 302 -3.79 -2.66 24.52
C ASP A 302 -5.27 -3.04 24.41
N ALA A 303 -5.82 -3.06 23.18
CA ALA A 303 -7.15 -3.59 22.88
C ALA A 303 -7.23 -5.13 22.89
N GLY A 304 -6.15 -5.83 23.23
CA GLY A 304 -6.10 -7.27 23.40
C GLY A 304 -5.75 -8.08 22.15
N ASN A 305 -5.34 -7.44 21.05
CA ASN A 305 -4.99 -8.15 19.82
C ASN A 305 -3.55 -8.68 19.86
N ALA A 306 -3.30 -9.77 19.14
CA ALA A 306 -1.94 -10.25 18.88
C ALA A 306 -1.25 -9.34 17.85
N VAL A 307 -0.43 -8.40 18.33
CA VAL A 307 0.28 -7.43 17.48
C VAL A 307 1.78 -7.69 17.50
N THR A 308 2.35 -7.89 16.32
CA THR A 308 3.80 -7.84 16.08
C THR A 308 4.12 -6.47 15.47
N TYR A 309 4.88 -5.64 16.18
CA TYR A 309 5.36 -4.36 15.67
C TYR A 309 6.85 -4.45 15.35
N ALA A 310 7.20 -4.13 14.10
CA ALA A 310 8.58 -4.13 13.63
C ALA A 310 8.95 -2.76 13.04
N GLU A 311 9.72 -1.99 13.81
CA GLU A 311 10.31 -0.73 13.36
C GLU A 311 11.71 -0.98 12.78
N TYR A 312 11.94 -0.51 11.56
CA TYR A 312 13.19 -0.67 10.82
C TYR A 312 14.02 0.62 10.88
N PRO A 313 15.20 0.60 11.52
CA PRO A 313 16.06 1.77 11.60
C PRO A 313 16.47 2.27 10.22
N GLU A 314 16.58 3.60 10.09
CA GLU A 314 17.04 4.30 8.88
C GLU A 314 16.14 4.14 7.63
N MET A 315 15.03 3.42 7.73
CA MET A 315 14.11 3.20 6.61
C MET A 315 13.08 4.33 6.50
N VAL A 316 12.73 4.66 5.26
CA VAL A 316 11.69 5.63 4.88
C VAL A 316 10.36 4.92 4.61
N HIS A 317 9.33 5.69 4.26
CA HIS A 317 7.99 5.18 3.98
C HIS A 317 8.02 4.05 2.93
N VAL A 318 7.40 2.91 3.24
CA VAL A 318 7.26 1.73 2.35
C VAL A 318 8.57 1.39 1.63
N TRP A 319 9.67 1.27 2.39
CA TRP A 319 10.99 0.91 1.86
C TRP A 319 10.99 -0.46 1.15
N HIS A 320 9.97 -1.28 1.36
CA HIS A 320 9.67 -2.52 0.62
C HIS A 320 9.67 -2.31 -0.90
N LEU A 321 9.14 -1.17 -1.39
CA LEU A 321 9.20 -0.80 -2.82
C LEU A 321 10.65 -0.61 -3.31
N LEU A 322 11.57 -0.34 -2.39
CA LEU A 322 12.98 -0.11 -2.62
C LEU A 322 13.84 -1.35 -2.28
N ARG A 323 13.24 -2.55 -2.20
CA ARG A 323 13.93 -3.82 -1.85
C ARG A 323 15.15 -4.15 -2.71
N ARG A 324 15.23 -3.63 -3.94
CA ARG A 324 16.43 -3.80 -4.81
C ARG A 324 17.60 -2.90 -4.40
N MET A 325 17.34 -1.90 -3.57
CA MET A 325 18.32 -0.90 -3.09
C MET A 325 18.57 -1.01 -1.59
N THR A 326 17.72 -1.74 -0.87
CA THR A 326 17.78 -1.92 0.59
C THR A 326 17.64 -3.39 0.94
N PRO A 327 18.67 -4.03 1.53
CA PRO A 327 18.54 -5.38 2.10
C PRO A 327 17.39 -5.48 3.11
N GLU A 328 17.15 -4.40 3.85
CA GLU A 328 16.06 -4.25 4.81
C GLU A 328 14.68 -4.37 4.15
N GLY A 329 14.51 -3.93 2.90
CA GLY A 329 13.26 -4.09 2.15
C GLY A 329 12.95 -5.55 1.86
N THR A 330 13.96 -6.32 1.43
CA THR A 330 13.81 -7.77 1.23
C THR A 330 13.52 -8.47 2.56
N LYS A 331 14.27 -8.15 3.61
CA LYS A 331 14.06 -8.73 4.95
C LYS A 331 12.64 -8.49 5.48
N ALA A 332 12.11 -7.27 5.32
CA ALA A 332 10.77 -6.92 5.78
C ALA A 332 9.67 -7.68 5.01
N ILE A 333 9.86 -7.89 3.70
CA ILE A 333 8.97 -8.72 2.88
C ILE A 333 9.02 -10.19 3.33
N ASP A 334 10.21 -10.73 3.59
CA ASP A 334 10.39 -12.11 4.06
C ASP A 334 9.73 -12.33 5.43
N GLU A 335 9.87 -11.36 6.35
CA GLU A 335 9.21 -11.35 7.65
C GLU A 335 7.67 -11.34 7.50
N ALA A 336 7.14 -10.48 6.64
CA ALA A 336 5.70 -10.43 6.35
C ALA A 336 5.18 -11.74 5.75
N GLY A 337 5.93 -12.33 4.81
CA GLY A 337 5.61 -13.64 4.26
C GLY A 337 5.62 -14.73 5.31
N ALA A 338 6.61 -14.73 6.21
CA ALA A 338 6.68 -15.69 7.32
C ALA A 338 5.53 -15.53 8.32
N PHE A 339 5.15 -14.29 8.62
CA PHE A 339 4.00 -13.98 9.45
C PHE A 339 2.70 -14.54 8.87
N ILE A 340 2.46 -14.33 7.56
CA ILE A 340 1.30 -14.88 6.86
C ILE A 340 1.29 -16.40 6.95
N ARG A 341 2.40 -17.09 6.59
CA ARG A 341 2.48 -18.56 6.65
C ARG A 341 2.25 -19.13 8.05
N THR A 342 2.58 -18.39 9.10
CA THR A 342 2.41 -18.83 10.48
C THR A 342 0.96 -18.74 10.93
N HIS A 343 0.20 -17.76 10.44
CA HIS A 343 -1.14 -17.45 10.92
C HIS A 343 -2.25 -17.86 9.94
N THR A 344 -1.91 -18.22 8.69
CA THR A 344 -2.84 -18.80 7.71
C THR A 344 -2.45 -20.23 7.39
N ALA A 345 -3.41 -21.06 6.95
CA ALA A 345 -3.21 -22.48 6.66
C ALA A 345 -2.86 -23.35 7.89
N VAL A 346 -3.26 -22.93 9.10
CA VAL A 346 -3.35 -23.84 10.24
C VAL A 346 -4.50 -24.79 9.97
N SER A 347 -4.18 -26.04 9.64
CA SER A 347 -5.15 -27.13 9.65
C SER A 347 -5.71 -27.25 11.07
N THR A 348 -6.94 -26.79 11.29
CA THR A 348 -7.74 -27.27 12.43
C THR A 348 -8.29 -28.64 12.12
#